data_AF-A0A921HZS6-F1
#
_entry.id   AF-A0A921HZS6-F1
#
_cell.length_a   1.000
_cell.length_b   1.000
_cell.length_c   1.000
_cell.angle_alpha   90.00
_cell.angle_beta   90.00
_cell.angle_gamma   90.00
#
_symmetry.space_group_name_H-M   'P 1'
#
loop_
_entity.id
_entity.type
_entity.pdbx_description
1 polymer ?
#
loop_
_entity_poly.entity_id
_entity_poly.type
_entity_poly.pdbx_seq_one_letter_code
_entity_poly.pdbx_strand_id
1 'polypeptide(L)'
;MAQKDEQGSFIRALSTEEEQFLMKLCGKEHYLSMSRGFIKDGITHVTQGPLKGWENRICKIDRHKRTAKIKAPTEWLQKSFVAGLEIVSKS
;
A
#
# COMPACT_ATOMS: atom_id res chain seq x y z
N MET A 1 -22.29 19.29 -3.76
CA MET A 1 -22.68 18.86 -5.13
C MET A 1 -21.67 17.83 -5.58
N ALA A 2 -22.08 16.57 -5.78
CA ALA A 2 -21.20 15.53 -6.30
C ALA A 2 -21.05 15.72 -7.82
N GLN A 3 -19.81 15.79 -8.30
CA GLN A 3 -19.53 15.87 -9.74
C GLN A 3 -19.49 14.44 -10.28
N LYS A 4 -20.17 14.18 -11.39
CA LYS A 4 -20.09 12.89 -12.09
C LYS A 4 -18.92 12.93 -13.07
N ASP A 5 -18.13 11.86 -13.13
CA ASP A 5 -17.18 11.67 -14.24
C ASP A 5 -17.91 11.22 -15.52
N GLU A 6 -17.20 11.20 -16.65
CA GLU A 6 -17.74 10.81 -17.96
C GLU A 6 -18.27 9.35 -17.99
N GLN A 7 -17.98 8.55 -16.97
CA GLN A 7 -18.37 7.14 -16.84
C GLN A 7 -19.50 6.91 -15.83
N GLY A 8 -20.10 7.98 -15.29
CA GLY A 8 -21.23 7.91 -14.36
C GLY A 8 -20.84 7.58 -12.92
N SER A 9 -19.55 7.61 -12.58
CA SER A 9 -19.03 7.47 -11.22
C SER A 9 -19.13 8.80 -10.47
N PHE A 10 -19.44 8.72 -9.18
CA PHE A 10 -19.50 9.88 -8.30
C PHE A 10 -18.08 10.27 -7.87
N ILE A 11 -17.60 11.42 -8.33
CA ILE A 11 -16.39 12.05 -7.82
C ILE A 11 -16.73 12.72 -6.49
N ARG A 12 -16.01 12.33 -5.45
CA ARG A 12 -16.06 12.92 -4.11
C ARG A 12 -14.67 13.45 -3.75
N ALA A 13 -14.63 14.62 -3.11
CA ALA A 13 -13.40 15.12 -2.50
C ALA A 13 -12.93 14.19 -1.37
N LEU A 14 -11.62 13.94 -1.31
CA LEU A 14 -11.03 13.17 -0.21
C LEU A 14 -11.25 13.90 1.12
N SER A 15 -11.47 13.14 2.18
CA SER A 15 -11.40 13.67 3.54
C SER A 15 -9.95 14.00 3.89
N THR A 16 -9.73 14.84 4.90
CA THR A 16 -8.37 15.16 5.38
C THR A 16 -7.61 13.90 5.82
N GLU A 17 -8.30 12.92 6.41
CA GLU A 17 -7.70 11.64 6.80
C GLU A 17 -7.28 10.81 5.57
N GLU A 18 -8.14 10.75 4.56
CA GLU A 18 -7.87 10.06 3.28
C GLU A 18 -6.67 10.69 2.56
N GLU A 19 -6.63 12.02 2.50
CA GLU A 19 -5.53 12.77 1.90
C GLU A 19 -4.22 12.53 2.66
N GLN A 20 -4.20 12.69 3.98
CA GLN A 20 -3.01 12.45 4.80
C GLN A 20 -2.49 11.02 4.67
N PHE A 21 -3.40 10.05 4.59
CA PHE A 21 -3.04 8.66 4.34
C PHE A 21 -2.31 8.48 3.01
N LEU A 22 -2.91 8.97 1.91
CA LEU A 22 -2.32 8.86 0.59
C LEU A 22 -1.00 9.62 0.50
N MET A 23 -0.89 10.80 1.12
CA MET A 23 0.34 11.58 1.17
C MET A 23 1.44 10.86 1.96
N LYS A 24 1.10 10.16 3.05
CA LYS A 24 2.07 9.34 3.80
C LYS A 24 2.56 8.15 2.99
N LEU A 25 1.68 7.56 2.18
CA LEU A 25 1.95 6.34 1.43
C LEU A 25 2.69 6.62 0.10
N CYS A 26 2.28 7.66 -0.63
CA CYS A 26 2.74 7.98 -1.98
C CYS A 26 3.71 9.19 -2.02
N GLY A 27 3.86 9.90 -0.91
CA GLY A 27 4.69 11.10 -0.84
C GLY A 27 4.22 12.22 -1.77
N LYS A 28 5.10 13.20 -1.99
CA LYS A 28 4.82 14.39 -2.81
C LYS A 28 4.72 14.10 -4.31
N GLU A 29 5.31 13.01 -4.78
CA GLU A 29 5.26 12.60 -6.18
C GLU A 29 3.96 11.85 -6.51
N HIS A 30 3.07 11.65 -5.52
CA HIS A 30 1.86 10.87 -5.64
C HIS A 30 2.11 9.46 -6.22
N TYR A 31 3.28 8.91 -5.92
CA TYR A 31 3.77 7.63 -6.43
C TYR A 31 4.10 6.68 -5.27
N LEU A 32 3.42 5.53 -5.24
CA LEU A 32 3.72 4.48 -4.27
C LEU A 32 5.00 3.74 -4.67
N SER A 33 6.12 4.15 -4.06
CA SER A 33 7.44 3.57 -4.34
C SER A 33 7.60 2.12 -3.87
N MET A 34 8.51 1.40 -4.52
CA MET A 34 8.84 0.02 -4.19
C MET A 34 9.43 -0.08 -2.78
N SER A 35 8.82 -0.91 -1.92
CA SER A 35 9.41 -1.27 -0.63
C SER A 35 10.38 -2.43 -0.77
N ARG A 36 11.32 -2.56 0.17
CA ARG A 36 12.29 -3.67 0.21
C ARG A 36 12.38 -4.30 1.58
N GLY A 37 12.62 -5.60 1.60
CA GLY A 37 12.73 -6.37 2.83
C GLY A 37 13.35 -7.74 2.63
N PHE A 38 13.38 -8.52 3.70
CA PHE A 38 13.81 -9.91 3.70
C PHE A 38 12.87 -10.76 4.54
N ILE A 39 12.96 -12.08 4.38
CA ILE A 39 12.25 -13.04 5.23
C ILE A 39 13.29 -13.80 6.03
N LYS A 40 13.17 -13.79 7.36
CA LYS A 40 14.04 -14.52 8.27
C LYS A 40 13.18 -15.30 9.25
N ASP A 41 13.43 -16.61 9.38
CA ASP A 41 12.67 -17.49 10.29
C ASP A 41 11.15 -17.47 10.01
N GLY A 42 10.78 -17.31 8.73
CA GLY A 42 9.39 -17.16 8.29
C GLY A 42 8.76 -15.79 8.56
N ILE A 43 9.47 -14.87 9.23
CA ILE A 43 9.01 -13.52 9.55
C ILE A 43 9.47 -12.55 8.45
N THR A 44 8.54 -11.71 7.98
CA THR A 44 8.86 -10.67 6.99
C THR A 44 9.36 -9.41 7.71
N HIS A 45 10.47 -8.86 7.24
CA HIS A 45 11.06 -7.61 7.72
C HIS A 45 11.16 -6.61 6.56
N VAL A 46 10.45 -5.48 6.62
CA VAL A 46 10.54 -4.43 5.62
C VAL A 46 11.51 -3.36 6.11
N THR A 47 12.60 -3.15 5.39
CA THR A 47 13.68 -2.25 5.81
C THR A 47 13.61 -0.88 5.15
N GLN A 48 12.97 -0.80 3.98
CA GLN A 48 12.89 0.41 3.15
C GLN A 48 11.51 0.59 2.51
N GLY A 49 11.17 1.84 2.23
CA GLY A 49 9.98 2.23 1.47
C GLY A 49 8.72 2.40 2.32
N PRO A 50 7.60 2.70 1.68
CA PRO A 50 6.34 3.09 2.33
C PRO A 50 5.68 1.99 3.16
N LEU A 51 6.05 0.72 2.95
CA LEU A 51 5.53 -0.41 3.73
C LEU A 51 6.31 -0.70 5.02
N LYS A 52 7.36 0.06 5.33
CA LYS A 52 8.14 -0.12 6.56
C LYS A 52 7.24 0.10 7.80
N GLY A 53 7.23 -0.87 8.71
CA GLY A 53 6.37 -0.86 9.89
C GLY A 53 4.95 -1.39 9.64
N TRP A 54 4.64 -1.89 8.43
CA TRP A 54 3.35 -2.47 8.07
C TRP A 54 3.43 -3.99 7.82
N GLU A 55 4.47 -4.64 8.33
CA GLU A 55 4.73 -6.07 8.15
C GLU A 55 3.55 -6.93 8.61
N ASN A 56 2.93 -6.56 9.74
CA ASN A 56 1.75 -7.24 10.28
C ASN A 56 0.48 -7.09 9.42
N ARG A 57 0.49 -6.20 8.43
CA ARG A 57 -0.61 -5.99 7.49
C ARG A 57 -0.40 -6.74 6.17
N ILE A 58 0.76 -7.34 5.96
CA ILE A 58 1.05 -8.12 4.75
C ILE A 58 0.24 -9.43 4.81
N CYS A 59 -0.75 -9.55 3.93
CA CYS A 59 -1.59 -10.75 3.84
C CYS A 59 -0.95 -11.83 2.96
N LYS A 60 -0.26 -11.42 1.89
CA LYS A 60 0.36 -12.32 0.91
C LYS A 60 1.47 -11.57 0.17
N ILE A 61 2.56 -12.27 -0.13
CA ILE A 61 3.65 -11.77 -0.95
C ILE A 61 3.72 -12.61 -2.23
N ASP A 62 3.71 -11.95 -3.39
CA ASP A 62 4.07 -12.53 -4.68
C ASP A 62 5.47 -12.05 -5.05
N ARG A 63 6.48 -12.87 -4.74
CA ARG A 63 7.90 -12.53 -4.97
C ARG A 63 8.26 -12.45 -6.46
N HIS A 64 7.53 -13.17 -7.32
CA HIS A 64 7.80 -13.16 -8.76
C HIS A 64 7.33 -11.86 -9.38
N LYS A 65 6.20 -11.33 -8.89
CA LYS A 65 5.69 -10.02 -9.28
C LYS A 65 6.26 -8.85 -8.48
N ARG A 66 7.06 -9.12 -7.43
CA ARG A 66 7.57 -8.12 -6.47
C ARG A 66 6.45 -7.28 -5.87
N THR A 67 5.36 -7.93 -5.47
CA THR A 67 4.18 -7.27 -4.89
C THR A 67 3.74 -7.93 -3.59
N ALA A 68 3.10 -7.14 -2.74
CA ALA A 68 2.45 -7.57 -1.52
C ALA A 68 1.00 -7.11 -1.49
N LYS A 69 0.11 -8.00 -1.05
CA LYS A 69 -1.27 -7.66 -0.72
C LYS A 69 -1.31 -7.17 0.72
N ILE A 70 -1.71 -5.92 0.91
CA ILE A 70 -1.70 -5.23 2.20
C ILE A 70 -3.13 -5.03 2.68
N LYS A 71 -3.42 -5.43 3.93
CA LYS A 71 -4.70 -5.13 4.58
C LYS A 71 -4.82 -3.62 4.79
N ALA A 72 -5.93 -3.04 4.35
CA ALA A 72 -6.17 -1.62 4.53
C ALA A 72 -6.20 -1.25 6.03
N PRO A 73 -5.59 -0.11 6.42
CA PRO A 73 -5.68 0.38 7.79
C PRO A 73 -6.98 1.10 8.13
N THR A 74 -7.74 1.45 7.10
CA THR A 74 -8.95 2.25 7.20
C THR A 74 -10.10 1.54 6.50
N GLU A 75 -11.33 1.83 6.92
CA GLU A 75 -12.54 1.19 6.39
C GLU A 75 -12.97 1.72 5.02
N TRP A 76 -12.57 2.95 4.69
CA TRP A 76 -12.90 3.60 3.42
C TRP A 76 -12.06 3.10 2.24
N LEU A 77 -10.89 2.52 2.50
CA LEU A 77 -10.08 1.85 1.49
C LEU A 77 -10.59 0.41 1.33
N GLN A 78 -10.60 -0.13 0.11
CA GLN A 78 -10.95 -1.54 -0.12
C GLN A 78 -10.23 -2.44 0.90
N LYS A 79 -10.84 -3.55 1.33
CA LYS A 79 -10.32 -4.46 2.38
C LYS A 79 -8.82 -4.73 2.30
N SER A 80 -8.26 -4.72 1.10
CA SER A 80 -6.82 -4.74 0.84
C SER A 80 -6.46 -3.99 -0.43
N PHE A 81 -5.21 -3.56 -0.55
CA PHE A 81 -4.62 -3.04 -1.78
C PHE A 81 -3.32 -3.78 -2.11
N VAL A 82 -2.81 -3.59 -3.33
CA VAL A 82 -1.53 -4.17 -3.78
C VAL A 82 -0.47 -3.09 -3.78
N ALA A 83 0.70 -3.41 -3.23
CA ALA A 83 1.86 -2.52 -3.16
C ALA A 83 3.12 -3.23 -3.64
N GLY A 84 4.10 -2.48 -4.12
CA GLY A 84 5.41 -3.01 -4.49
C GLY A 84 6.20 -3.46 -3.26
N LEU A 85 6.64 -4.72 -3.25
CA LEU A 85 7.55 -5.26 -2.23
C LEU A 85 8.55 -6.23 -2.86
N GLU A 86 9.82 -5.88 -2.80
CA GLU A 86 10.93 -6.76 -3.16
C GLU A 86 11.49 -7.48 -1.92
N ILE A 87 11.52 -8.81 -1.97
CA ILE A 87 12.18 -9.65 -0.96
C ILE A 87 13.57 -10.01 -1.46
N VAL A 88 14.60 -9.36 -0.91
CA VAL A 88 15.99 -9.50 -1.37
C VAL A 88 16.68 -10.78 -0.88
N SER A 89 16.22 -11.34 0.23
CA SER A 89 16.72 -12.60 0.77
C SER A 89 15.65 -13.34 1.56
N LYS A 90 15.79 -14.68 1.63
CA LYS A 90 14.96 -15.56 2.45
C LYS A 90 15.85 -16.63 3.09
N SER A 91 15.83 -16.73 4.41
CA SER A 91 16.49 -17.77 5.21
C SER A 91 15.50 -18.41 6.17
#